data_AF-J9UMB8-F1
#
_entry.id   AF-J9UMB8-F1
#
_cell.length_a   1.000
_cell.length_b   1.000
_cell.length_c   1.000
_cell.angle_alpha   90.00
_cell.angle_beta   90.00
_cell.angle_gamma   90.00
#
_symmetry.space_group_name_H-M   'P 1'
#
loop_
_entity.id
_entity.type
_entity.pdbx_description
1 polymer ?
#
loop_
_entity_poly.entity_id
_entity_poly.type
_entity_poly.pdbx_seq_one_letter_code
_entity_poly.pdbx_strand_id
1 'polypeptide(L)'
;MLFVNPQFLLLLLIVPIITFIYIKTRKNHLYSVKHPRVSMAHTLKSKYYAKDIPFILLMLGLTFSIIGLARPATVDSSANINGEGIYISMVVDISPSMMAEDMLPTRLEASKKTMADFIKKEISIK
;
A
#
# COMPACT_ATOMS: atom_id res chain seq x y z
N MET A 1 7.53 7.51 -5.16
CA MET A 1 6.66 6.96 -4.09
C MET A 1 5.39 7.80 -4.10
N LEU A 2 4.27 7.20 -4.46
CA LEU A 2 2.98 7.88 -4.56
C LEU A 2 2.11 7.41 -3.40
N PHE A 3 1.46 8.34 -2.70
CA PHE A 3 0.44 7.98 -1.71
C PHE A 3 -0.89 7.81 -2.45
N VAL A 4 -1.50 6.64 -2.32
CA VAL A 4 -2.80 6.38 -2.96
C VAL A 4 -3.89 7.27 -2.35
N ASN A 5 -3.80 7.54 -1.04
CA ASN A 5 -4.76 8.36 -0.31
C ASN A 5 -4.05 9.46 0.51
N PRO A 6 -3.58 10.54 -0.13
CA PRO A 6 -2.80 11.58 0.54
C PRO A 6 -3.60 12.35 1.60
N GLN A 7 -4.94 12.33 1.53
CA GLN A 7 -5.82 13.01 2.49
C GLN A 7 -5.62 12.51 3.93
N PHE A 8 -5.24 11.24 4.13
CA PHE A 8 -4.98 10.71 5.48
C PHE A 8 -3.75 11.34 6.15
N LEU A 9 -2.82 11.93 5.40
CA LEU A 9 -1.70 12.66 5.98
C LEU A 9 -2.15 13.90 6.76
N LEU A 10 -3.35 14.44 6.49
CA LEU A 10 -3.91 15.52 7.29
C LEU A 10 -4.15 15.09 8.75
N LEU A 11 -4.41 13.81 9.01
CA LEU A 11 -4.55 13.32 10.39
C LEU A 11 -3.22 13.43 11.17
N LEU A 12 -2.09 13.58 10.50
CA LEU A 12 -0.80 13.79 11.16
C LEU A 12 -0.76 15.09 11.97
N LEU A 13 -1.59 16.09 11.63
CA LEU A 13 -1.77 17.33 12.42
C LEU A 13 -2.33 17.07 13.82
N ILE A 14 -2.99 15.93 14.05
CA ILE A 14 -3.52 15.56 15.37
C ILE A 14 -2.39 15.18 16.34
N VAL A 15 -1.29 14.59 15.84
CA VAL A 15 -0.15 14.16 16.66
C VAL A 15 0.50 15.33 17.43
N PRO A 16 0.86 16.47 16.81
CA PRO A 16 1.41 17.61 17.54
C PRO A 16 0.39 18.26 18.48
N ILE A 17 -0.91 18.23 18.16
CA ILE A 17 -1.96 18.75 19.05
C ILE A 17 -2.01 17.92 20.34
N ILE A 18 -2.06 16.59 20.22
CA ILE A 18 -2.05 15.67 21.37
C ILE A 18 -0.77 15.85 22.19
N THR A 19 0.38 15.97 21.51
CA THR A 19 1.68 16.19 22.16
C THR A 19 1.73 17.51 22.94
N PHE A 20 1.20 18.59 22.36
CA PHE A 20 1.12 19.90 23.00
C PHE A 20 0.22 19.87 24.25
N ILE A 21 -0.96 19.26 24.15
CA ILE A 21 -1.87 19.07 25.28
C ILE A 21 -1.19 18.25 26.37
N TYR A 22 -0.52 17.16 26.02
CA TYR A 22 0.21 16.32 26.98
C TYR A 22 1.26 17.12 27.76
N ILE A 23 2.09 17.92 27.08
CA ILE A 23 3.12 18.74 27.71
C ILE A 23 2.50 19.83 28.60
N LYS A 24 1.42 20.49 28.17
CA LYS A 24 0.73 21.54 28.93
C LYS A 24 0.08 20.97 30.19
N THR A 25 -0.61 19.84 30.08
CA THR A 25 -1.28 19.16 31.20
C THR A 25 -0.28 18.62 32.23
N ARG A 26 0.91 18.18 31.79
CA ARG A 26 2.02 17.80 32.68
C ARG A 26 2.53 18.95 33.53
N LYS A 27 2.61 20.16 32.97
CA LYS A 27 3.03 21.36 33.71
C LYS A 27 1.97 21.81 34.73
N ASN A 28 0.69 21.59 34.42
CA ASN A 28 -0.42 22.01 35.27
C ASN A 28 -0.77 21.01 36.40
N HIS A 29 -0.37 19.74 36.27
CA HIS A 29 -0.60 18.71 37.30
C HIS A 29 0.41 18.72 38.47
N LEU A 30 1.18 19.79 38.65
CA LEU A 30 1.86 20.07 39.93
C LEU A 30 0.86 20.35 41.07
N TYR A 31 -0.42 20.54 40.76
CA TYR A 31 -1.49 20.65 41.74
C TYR A 31 -2.56 19.56 41.53
N SER A 32 -2.53 18.58 42.44
CA SER A 32 -3.62 17.67 42.81
C SER A 32 -4.25 16.79 41.72
N VAL A 33 -3.71 15.58 41.58
CA VAL A 33 -4.56 14.39 41.50
C VAL A 33 -4.10 13.43 42.59
N LYS A 34 -4.63 13.61 43.81
CA LYS A 34 -4.54 12.57 44.86
C LYS A 34 -5.41 11.40 44.41
N HIS A 35 -4.84 10.44 43.69
CA HIS A 35 -5.48 9.14 43.52
C HIS A 35 -5.42 8.39 44.88
N PRO A 36 -6.56 7.98 45.48
CA PRO A 36 -6.57 7.34 46.80
C PRO A 36 -6.04 5.89 46.81
N ARG A 37 -5.45 5.39 45.71
CA ARG A 37 -5.05 3.97 45.56
C ARG A 37 -3.61 3.77 45.09
N VAL A 38 -2.74 4.77 45.25
CA VAL A 38 -1.30 4.65 44.88
C VAL A 38 -0.38 4.84 46.10
N SER A 39 -0.88 4.57 47.31
CA SER A 39 -0.02 4.51 48.51
C SER A 39 0.75 3.19 48.64
N MET A 40 0.58 2.24 47.70
CA MET A 40 1.18 0.91 47.76
C MET A 40 2.12 0.60 46.57
N ALA A 41 2.74 1.62 45.97
CA ALA A 41 3.85 1.42 45.04
C ALA A 41 5.09 2.07 45.65
N HIS A 42 5.64 1.39 46.65
CA HIS A 42 6.94 1.72 47.22
C HIS A 42 8.00 1.80 46.11
N THR A 43 8.66 2.95 46.05
CA THR A 43 10.09 3.08 45.75
C THR A 43 10.61 2.28 44.55
N LEU A 44 10.19 2.63 43.36
CA LEU A 44 11.12 2.59 42.23
C LEU A 44 11.42 4.05 41.91
N LYS A 45 12.69 4.47 42.11
CA LYS A 45 13.22 5.69 41.49
C LYS A 45 13.21 5.46 39.98
N SER A 46 12.02 5.50 39.39
CA SER A 46 11.82 5.38 37.97
C SER A 46 12.54 6.58 37.37
N LYS A 47 13.65 6.31 36.67
CA LYS A 47 14.40 7.32 35.94
C LYS A 47 13.37 8.15 35.18
N TYR A 48 13.36 9.47 35.37
CA TYR A 48 12.37 10.38 34.78
C TYR A 48 12.13 10.12 33.28
N TYR A 49 13.12 9.59 32.57
CA TYR A 49 13.06 9.12 31.18
C TYR A 49 12.07 7.97 30.91
N ALA A 50 11.89 7.02 31.83
CA ALA A 50 11.03 5.85 31.63
C ALA A 50 9.53 6.17 31.72
N LYS A 51 9.16 7.31 32.30
CA LYS A 51 7.77 7.75 32.43
C LYS A 51 7.16 8.16 31.07
N ASP A 52 7.98 8.61 30.14
CA ASP A 52 7.54 9.16 28.85
C ASP A 52 7.62 8.15 27.72
N ILE A 53 8.34 7.03 27.93
CA ILE A 53 8.48 5.94 26.95
C ILE A 53 7.13 5.45 26.43
N PRO A 54 6.11 5.15 27.28
CA PRO A 54 4.83 4.67 26.77
C PRO A 54 4.11 5.70 25.89
N PHE A 55 4.21 6.98 26.22
CA PHE A 55 3.59 8.07 25.44
C PHE A 55 4.28 8.24 24.08
N ILE A 56 5.61 8.24 24.07
CA ILE A 56 6.41 8.34 22.84
C ILE A 56 6.10 7.15 21.92
N LEU A 57 6.05 5.93 22.48
CA LEU A 57 5.75 4.72 21.73
C LEU A 57 4.33 4.75 21.13
N LEU A 58 3.34 5.27 21.87
CA LEU A 58 1.98 5.46 21.38
C LEU A 58 1.93 6.47 20.21
N MET A 59 2.64 7.59 20.32
CA MET A 59 2.69 8.60 19.25
C MET A 59 3.40 8.09 18.00
N LEU A 60 4.47 7.31 18.15
CA LEU A 60 5.13 6.62 17.03
C LEU A 60 4.20 5.61 16.37
N GLY A 61 3.51 4.79 17.16
CA GLY A 61 2.52 3.83 16.66
C GLY A 61 1.42 4.52 15.86
N LEU A 62 0.83 5.58 16.42
CA LEU A 62 -0.19 6.39 15.74
C LEU A 62 0.32 6.99 14.42
N THR A 63 1.54 7.51 14.43
CA THR A 63 2.19 8.07 13.23
C THR A 63 2.36 7.02 12.14
N PHE A 64 2.87 5.83 12.49
CA PHE A 64 3.01 4.73 11.53
C PHE A 64 1.67 4.19 11.03
N SER A 65 0.64 4.13 11.88
CA SER A 65 -0.71 3.77 11.45
C SER A 65 -1.26 4.77 10.43
N ILE A 66 -1.08 6.08 10.64
CA ILE A 66 -1.51 7.13 9.71
C ILE A 66 -0.76 7.02 8.37
N ILE A 67 0.55 6.81 8.42
CA ILE A 67 1.37 6.61 7.20
C ILE A 67 0.92 5.34 6.47
N GLY A 68 0.62 4.25 7.18
CA GLY A 68 0.08 3.02 6.61
C GLY A 68 -1.27 3.23 5.92
N LEU A 69 -2.16 4.03 6.52
CA LEU A 69 -3.47 4.39 5.95
C LEU A 69 -3.34 5.25 4.68
N ALA A 70 -2.34 6.14 4.62
CA ALA A 70 -2.02 6.88 3.40
C ALA A 70 -1.55 5.97 2.24
N ARG A 71 -1.24 4.70 2.55
CA ARG A 71 -0.90 3.61 1.63
C ARG A 71 0.21 4.06 0.66
N PRO A 72 1.46 4.16 1.14
CA PRO A 72 2.60 4.48 0.29
C PRO A 72 2.78 3.35 -0.73
N ALA A 73 2.62 3.68 -2.00
CA ALA A 73 2.86 2.76 -3.10
C ALA A 73 4.14 3.16 -3.83
N THR A 74 5.02 2.18 -4.05
CA THR A 74 6.00 2.24 -5.12
C THR A 74 5.24 1.88 -6.38
N VAL A 75 4.92 2.88 -7.19
CA VAL A 75 4.52 2.60 -8.57
C VAL A 75 5.80 2.22 -9.28
N ASP A 76 5.97 0.93 -9.54
CA ASP A 76 6.90 0.49 -10.56
C ASP A 76 6.35 1.07 -11.87
N SER A 77 7.03 2.08 -12.40
CA SER A 77 6.84 2.52 -13.77
C SER A 77 7.40 1.46 -14.73
N SER A 78 7.06 0.18 -14.53
CA SER A 78 7.20 -0.84 -15.56
C SER A 78 6.19 -0.48 -16.65
N ALA A 79 6.74 0.08 -17.71
CA ALA A 79 6.06 0.67 -18.85
C ALA A 79 5.48 2.07 -18.58
N ASN A 80 6.37 3.08 -18.64
CA ASN A 80 6.09 4.15 -19.58
C ASN A 80 5.80 3.47 -20.93
N ILE A 81 4.54 3.14 -21.21
CA ILE A 81 4.05 2.77 -22.55
C ILE A 81 4.01 4.05 -23.39
N ASN A 82 5.09 4.84 -23.33
CA ASN A 82 5.29 5.97 -24.20
C ASN A 82 5.93 5.41 -25.48
N GLY A 83 5.07 4.92 -26.37
CA GLY A 83 5.33 4.94 -27.80
C GLY A 83 6.19 3.84 -28.42
N GLU A 84 6.80 2.92 -27.66
CA GLU A 84 7.42 1.75 -28.27
C GLU A 84 6.37 0.65 -28.45
N GLY A 85 6.09 0.31 -29.71
CA GLY A 85 5.11 -0.71 -30.06
C GLY A 85 5.41 -2.05 -29.39
N ILE A 86 4.36 -2.81 -29.08
CA ILE A 86 4.50 -4.15 -28.52
C ILE A 86 4.94 -5.10 -29.65
N TYR A 87 6.09 -5.75 -29.50
CA TYR A 87 6.52 -6.82 -30.40
C TYR A 87 5.86 -8.13 -29.96
N ILE A 88 5.00 -8.68 -30.81
CA ILE A 88 4.29 -9.95 -30.55
C ILE A 88 4.84 -11.00 -31.51
N SER A 89 5.38 -12.09 -30.96
CA SER A 89 5.78 -13.28 -31.73
C SER A 89 4.77 -14.40 -31.47
N MET A 90 4.23 -14.97 -32.54
CA MET A 90 3.27 -16.07 -32.48
C MET A 90 3.91 -17.32 -33.07
N VAL A 91 3.84 -18.42 -32.32
CA VAL A 91 4.33 -19.73 -32.74
C VAL A 91 3.14 -20.67 -32.83
N VAL A 92 3.03 -21.37 -33.96
CA VAL A 92 1.89 -22.26 -34.27
C VAL A 92 2.43 -23.65 -34.54
N ASP A 93 1.82 -24.66 -33.92
CA ASP A 93 2.11 -26.05 -34.21
C ASP A 93 1.56 -26.46 -35.59
N ILE A 94 2.38 -27.18 -36.36
CA ILE A 94 2.05 -27.72 -37.68
C ILE A 94 2.05 -29.25 -37.69
N SER A 95 1.99 -29.88 -36.51
CA SER A 95 1.92 -31.34 -36.38
C SER A 95 0.68 -31.91 -37.10
N PRO A 96 0.72 -33.19 -37.52
CA PRO A 96 -0.42 -33.84 -38.18
C PRO A 96 -1.73 -33.76 -37.37
N SER A 97 -1.64 -33.68 -36.04
CA SER A 97 -2.81 -33.50 -35.17
C SER A 97 -3.56 -32.18 -35.40
N MET A 98 -2.88 -31.16 -35.93
CA MET A 98 -3.47 -29.86 -36.26
C MET A 98 -4.23 -29.86 -37.59
N MET A 99 -3.99 -30.88 -38.43
CA MET A 99 -4.74 -31.12 -39.68
C MET A 99 -5.90 -32.11 -39.48
N ALA A 100 -6.17 -32.54 -38.24
CA ALA A 100 -7.30 -33.41 -37.95
C ALA A 100 -8.63 -32.71 -38.25
N GLU A 101 -9.57 -33.45 -38.83
CA GLU A 101 -10.92 -33.00 -39.19
C GLU A 101 -11.95 -33.30 -38.09
N ASP A 102 -11.49 -33.50 -36.86
CA ASP A 102 -12.37 -33.73 -35.70
C ASP A 102 -13.22 -32.49 -35.35
N MET A 103 -12.78 -31.33 -35.82
CA MET A 103 -13.50 -30.07 -35.83
C MET A 103 -13.41 -29.45 -37.23
N LEU A 104 -14.51 -28.87 -37.73
CA LEU A 104 -14.53 -28.11 -38.98
C LEU A 104 -14.61 -26.61 -38.65
N PRO A 105 -13.74 -25.75 -39.23
CA PRO A 105 -12.58 -26.09 -40.05
C PRO A 105 -11.46 -26.75 -39.22
N THR A 106 -10.42 -27.27 -39.89
CA THR A 106 -9.29 -27.94 -39.20
C THR A 106 -8.71 -27.04 -38.10
N ARG A 107 -8.11 -27.64 -37.07
CA ARG A 107 -7.54 -26.88 -35.93
C ARG A 107 -6.52 -25.83 -36.39
N LEU A 108 -5.75 -26.13 -37.43
CA LEU A 108 -4.83 -25.19 -38.05
C LEU A 108 -5.54 -24.00 -38.69
N GLU A 109 -6.63 -24.22 -39.43
CA GLU A 109 -7.43 -23.16 -40.04
C GLU A 109 -8.15 -22.30 -39.00
N ALA A 110 -8.70 -22.93 -37.96
CA ALA A 110 -9.29 -22.22 -36.83
C ALA A 110 -8.26 -21.33 -36.10
N SER A 111 -7.03 -21.83 -35.94
CA SER A 111 -5.92 -21.07 -35.35
C SER A 111 -5.52 -19.87 -36.22
N LYS A 112 -5.40 -20.06 -37.55
CA LYS A 112 -5.14 -18.97 -38.50
C LYS A 112 -6.20 -17.88 -38.42
N LYS A 113 -7.48 -18.26 -38.36
CA LYS A 113 -8.59 -17.30 -38.24
C LYS A 113 -8.50 -16.50 -36.94
N THR A 114 -8.28 -17.19 -35.82
CA THR A 114 -8.14 -16.55 -34.50
C THR A 114 -6.97 -15.58 -34.46
N MET A 115 -5.83 -15.93 -35.06
CA MET A 115 -4.67 -15.05 -35.18
C MET A 115 -4.96 -13.82 -36.04
N ALA A 116 -5.67 -13.97 -37.16
CA ALA A 116 -6.06 -12.84 -38.01
C ALA A 116 -7.00 -11.88 -37.26
N ASP A 117 -7.97 -12.43 -36.52
CA ASP A 117 -8.89 -11.64 -35.70
C ASP A 117 -8.15 -10.90 -34.57
N PHE A 118 -7.15 -11.54 -33.94
CA PHE A 118 -6.28 -10.91 -32.95
C PHE A 118 -5.49 -9.73 -33.53
N ILE A 119 -4.80 -9.92 -34.67
CA ILE A 119 -4.04 -8.85 -35.35
C ILE A 119 -4.96 -7.68 -35.71
N LYS A 120 -6.15 -7.98 -36.26
CA LYS A 120 -7.12 -6.95 -36.66
C LYS A 120 -7.60 -6.12 -35.47
N LYS A 121 -7.85 -6.77 -34.33
CA LYS A 121 -8.28 -6.09 -33.10
C LYS A 121 -7.21 -5.14 -32.58
N GLU A 122 -5.95 -5.58 -32.56
CA GLU A 122 -4.81 -4.74 -32.12
C GLU A 122 -4.59 -3.53 -33.06
N ILE A 123 -4.71 -3.72 -34.39
CA ILE A 123 -4.59 -2.61 -35.35
C ILE A 123 -5.73 -1.60 -35.19
N SER A 124 -6.96 -2.07 -34.90
CA SER A 124 -8.14 -1.18 -34.77
C SER A 124 -8.17 -0.34 -33.49
N ILE A 125 -7.37 -0.69 -32.48
CA ILE A 125 -7.31 0.03 -31.19
C ILE A 125 -6.25 1.15 -31.23
N LYS A 126 -5.34 1.11 -32.21
CA LYS A 126 -4.46 2.23 -32.56
C LYS A 126 -5.15 3.23 -33.47
#